data_AF-A0A4R9A1P2-F1
#
_entry.id   AF-A0A4R9A1P2-F1
#
_cell.length_a   1.000
_cell.length_b   1.000
_cell.length_c   1.000
_cell.angle_alpha   90.00
_cell.angle_beta   90.00
_cell.angle_gamma   90.00
#
_symmetry.space_group_name_H-M   'P 1'
#
loop_
_entity.id
_entity.type
_entity.pdbx_description
1 polymer ?
#
loop_
_entity_poly.entity_id
_entity_poly.type
_entity_poly.pdbx_seq_one_letter_code
_entity_poly.pdbx_strand_id
1 'polypeptide(L)'
;MSALPVLHTSDGIEFDKSRDVLYAYRHTSAQRHADAGVAIDVLRELMDHRTLDTTSDYYQVGQQRRRDAVGEVIVPFGVCTEPSNV
;
A
#
# COMPACT_ATOMS: atom_id res chain seq x y z
N MET A 1 3.98 3.56 -35.31
CA MET A 1 3.71 3.42 -33.85
C MET A 1 4.65 4.37 -33.13
N SER A 2 4.12 5.42 -32.50
CA SER A 2 4.96 6.33 -31.71
C SER A 2 5.59 5.57 -30.55
N ALA A 3 6.91 5.66 -30.40
CA ALA A 3 7.61 5.09 -29.25
C ALA A 3 7.20 5.85 -27.97
N LEU A 4 7.20 5.15 -26.84
CA LEU A 4 7.01 5.78 -25.53
C LEU A 4 8.08 6.86 -25.32
N PRO A 5 7.71 8.06 -24.83
CA PRO A 5 8.66 9.10 -24.48
C PRO A 5 9.67 8.60 -23.45
N VAL A 6 10.78 9.32 -23.28
CA VAL A 6 11.76 9.00 -22.24
C VAL A 6 11.06 9.15 -20.88
N LEU A 7 11.02 8.07 -20.12
CA LEU A 7 10.46 8.06 -18.77
C LEU A 7 11.61 8.28 -17.79
N HIS A 8 11.39 9.10 -16.77
CA HIS A 8 12.39 9.37 -15.73
C HIS A 8 11.86 8.85 -14.39
N THR A 9 12.75 8.29 -13.59
CA THR A 9 12.51 7.98 -12.18
C THR A 9 12.44 9.29 -11.37
N SER A 10 11.92 9.24 -10.14
CA SER A 10 11.89 10.40 -9.21
C SER A 10 13.24 11.10 -9.06
N ASP A 11 14.34 10.36 -9.20
CA ASP A 11 15.71 10.86 -9.05
C ASP A 11 16.28 11.44 -10.36
N GLY A 12 15.46 11.59 -11.41
CA GLY A 12 15.83 12.15 -12.70
C GLY A 12 16.54 11.19 -13.67
N ILE A 13 16.84 9.96 -13.23
CA ILE A 13 17.48 8.92 -14.03
C ILE A 13 16.48 8.35 -15.06
N GLU A 14 16.95 8.13 -16.30
CA GLU A 14 16.15 7.45 -17.33
C GLU A 14 15.71 6.06 -16.86
N PHE A 15 14.43 5.78 -16.99
CA PHE A 15 13.83 4.51 -16.60
C PHE A 15 14.12 3.44 -17.65
N ASP A 16 14.65 2.30 -17.20
CA ASP A 16 14.90 1.16 -18.05
C ASP A 16 13.58 0.55 -18.56
N LYS A 17 13.29 0.80 -19.84
CA LYS A 17 12.09 0.34 -20.54
C LYS A 17 11.98 -1.19 -20.63
N SER A 18 13.08 -1.94 -20.43
CA SER A 18 13.01 -3.41 -20.38
C SER A 18 12.22 -3.91 -19.16
N ARG A 19 12.05 -3.07 -18.14
CA ARG A 19 11.26 -3.35 -16.94
C ARG A 19 9.77 -3.05 -17.11
N ASP A 20 9.36 -2.44 -18.22
CA ASP A 20 7.96 -2.16 -18.54
C ASP A 20 7.26 -3.43 -19.07
N VAL A 21 7.00 -4.35 -18.15
CA VAL A 21 6.25 -5.58 -18.39
C VAL A 21 4.91 -5.52 -17.65
N LEU A 22 3.89 -6.19 -18.18
CA LEU A 22 2.54 -6.26 -17.59
C LEU A 22 2.56 -6.61 -16.09
N TYR A 23 3.48 -7.50 -15.68
CA TYR A 23 3.65 -7.86 -14.28
C TYR A 23 4.15 -6.69 -13.42
N ALA A 24 5.15 -5.94 -13.88
CA ALA A 24 5.68 -4.77 -13.17
C ALA A 24 4.63 -3.66 -13.06
N TYR A 25 3.84 -3.46 -14.13
CA TYR A 25 2.71 -2.52 -14.12
C TYR A 25 1.67 -2.90 -13.05
N ARG A 26 1.29 -4.18 -12.97
CA ARG A 26 0.33 -4.68 -11.97
C ARG A 26 0.80 -4.38 -10.53
N HIS A 27 2.07 -4.64 -10.24
CA HIS A 27 2.67 -4.37 -8.92
C HIS A 27 2.75 -2.88 -8.60
N THR A 28 3.13 -2.04 -9.58
CA THR A 28 3.23 -0.59 -9.39
C THR A 28 1.86 0.05 -9.18
N SER A 29 0.84 -0.42 -9.89
CA SER A 29 -0.55 0.00 -9.68
C SER A 29 -1.03 -0.36 -8.28
N ALA A 30 -0.78 -1.60 -7.83
CA ALA A 30 -1.18 -2.05 -6.50
C ALA A 30 -0.49 -1.26 -5.39
N GLN A 31 0.82 -1.01 -5.51
CA GLN A 31 1.55 -0.20 -4.55
C GLN A 31 0.97 1.21 -4.44
N ARG A 32 0.65 1.87 -5.56
CA ARG A 32 0.00 3.19 -5.55
C ARG A 32 -1.36 3.20 -4.86
N HIS A 33 -2.16 2.15 -5.01
CA HIS A 33 -3.43 2.04 -4.31
C HIS A 33 -3.23 1.87 -2.79
N ALA A 34 -2.26 1.05 -2.40
CA ALA A 34 -1.89 0.88 -0.99
C ALA A 34 -1.40 2.20 -0.38
N ASP A 35 -0.54 2.93 -1.08
CA ASP A 35 0.00 4.23 -0.66
C ASP A 35 -1.09 5.31 -0.57
N ALA A 36 -2.11 5.25 -1.43
CA ALA A 36 -3.29 6.10 -1.37
C ALA A 36 -4.26 5.75 -0.23
N GLY A 37 -3.98 4.70 0.54
CA GLY A 37 -4.78 4.29 1.70
C GLY A 37 -5.99 3.42 1.37
N VAL A 38 -6.07 2.84 0.17
CA VAL A 38 -7.14 1.89 -0.19
C VAL A 38 -7.12 0.71 0.80
N ALA A 39 -8.29 0.26 1.23
CA ALA A 39 -8.41 -0.86 2.15
C ALA A 39 -7.90 -2.17 1.51
N ILE A 40 -7.27 -3.02 2.31
CA ILE A 40 -6.58 -4.23 1.83
C ILE A 40 -7.53 -5.24 1.17
N ASP A 41 -8.77 -5.34 1.66
CA ASP A 41 -9.84 -6.17 1.11
C ASP A 41 -10.27 -5.69 -0.28
N VAL A 42 -10.41 -4.37 -0.46
CA VAL A 42 -10.72 -3.75 -1.75
C VAL A 42 -9.58 -3.97 -2.74
N LEU A 43 -8.32 -3.75 -2.32
CA LEU A 43 -7.18 -4.00 -3.20
C LEU A 43 -7.05 -5.48 -3.56
N ARG A 44 -7.34 -6.40 -2.64
CA ARG A 44 -7.34 -7.84 -2.90
C ARG A 44 -8.33 -8.20 -4.00
N GLU A 45 -9.54 -7.64 -3.95
CA GLU A 45 -10.58 -7.87 -4.96
C GLU A 45 -10.18 -7.28 -6.32
N LEU A 46 -9.66 -6.04 -6.35
CA LEU A 46 -9.15 -5.42 -7.57
C LEU A 46 -7.99 -6.20 -8.20
N MET A 47 -7.18 -6.84 -7.35
CA MET A 47 -6.05 -7.65 -7.77
C MET A 47 -6.44 -9.11 -8.05
N ASP A 48 -7.70 -9.52 -7.85
CA ASP A 48 -8.14 -10.91 -7.97
C ASP A 48 -7.23 -11.89 -7.20
N HIS A 49 -6.83 -11.50 -5.99
CA HIS A 49 -6.05 -12.34 -5.11
C HIS A 49 -6.97 -13.23 -4.28
N ARG A 50 -6.66 -14.54 -4.27
CA ARG A 50 -7.48 -15.53 -3.52
C ARG A 50 -7.36 -15.36 -2.01
N THR A 51 -6.22 -14.86 -1.54
CA THR A 51 -5.87 -14.73 -0.12
C THR A 51 -5.43 -13.31 0.18
N LEU A 52 -5.77 -12.81 1.37
CA LEU A 52 -5.30 -11.50 1.83
C LEU A 52 -3.78 -11.45 1.94
N ASP A 53 -3.13 -12.56 2.33
CA ASP A 53 -1.68 -12.67 2.46
C ASP A 53 -0.92 -12.22 1.19
N THR A 54 -1.44 -12.53 0.00
CA THR A 54 -0.83 -12.11 -1.27
C THR A 54 -0.94 -10.61 -1.51
N THR A 55 -1.96 -9.95 -0.97
CA THR A 55 -2.15 -8.50 -1.06
C THR A 55 -1.41 -7.77 0.06
N SER A 56 -1.18 -8.43 1.19
CA SER A 56 -0.47 -7.87 2.35
C SER A 56 0.93 -7.37 2.00
N ASP A 57 1.58 -7.95 0.98
CA ASP A 57 2.91 -7.54 0.52
C ASP A 57 3.00 -6.05 0.13
N TYR A 58 1.89 -5.43 -0.29
CA TYR A 58 1.84 -4.00 -0.63
C TYR A 58 1.69 -3.08 0.59
N TYR A 59 1.38 -3.64 1.77
CA TYR A 59 1.09 -2.88 2.98
C TYR A 59 2.14 -3.10 4.06
N GLN A 60 2.56 -2.02 4.69
CA GLN A 60 3.29 -2.10 5.96
C GLN A 60 2.36 -1.70 7.10
N VAL A 61 2.29 -2.53 8.15
CA VAL A 61 1.60 -2.17 9.39
C VAL A 61 2.49 -1.20 10.16
N GLY A 62 2.36 0.09 9.86
CA GLY A 62 3.05 1.16 10.58
C GLY A 62 2.59 1.28 12.04
N GLN A 63 3.43 1.88 12.89
CA GLN A 63 3.14 2.06 14.31
C GLN A 63 1.87 2.88 14.57
N GLN A 64 1.55 3.83 13.69
CA GLN A 64 0.33 4.63 13.78
C GLN A 64 -0.92 3.77 13.61
N ARG A 65 -0.98 2.93 12.57
CA ARG A 65 -2.09 2.00 12.34
C ARG A 65 -2.32 1.03 13.50
N ARG A 66 -1.25 0.61 14.19
CA ARG A 66 -1.37 -0.24 15.39
C ARG A 66 -1.99 0.51 16.56
N ARG A 67 -1.56 1.75 16.79
CA ARG A 67 -2.11 2.61 17.85
C ARG A 67 -3.57 2.96 17.60
N ASP A 68 -3.93 3.33 16.38
CA ASP A 68 -5.33 3.61 16.02
C ASP A 68 -6.19 2.36 16.25
N ALA A 69 -5.71 1.18 15.82
CA ALA A 69 -6.42 -0.07 16.03
C ALA A 69 -6.61 -0.43 17.52
N VAL A 70 -5.66 -0.08 18.40
CA VAL A 70 -5.78 -0.28 19.85
C VAL A 70 -6.72 0.77 20.47
N GLY A 71 -6.62 2.03 20.04
CA GLY A 71 -7.41 3.15 20.55
C GLY A 71 -8.91 3.06 20.23
N GLU A 72 -9.25 2.51 19.07
CA GLU A 72 -10.64 2.31 18.62
C GLU A 72 -11.36 1.14 19.33
N VAL A 73 -10.65 0.30 20.10
CA VAL A 73 -11.29 -0.77 20.86
C VAL A 73 -11.97 -0.17 22.10
N ILE A 74 -13.30 -0.28 22.16
CA ILE A 74 -14.08 0.02 23.35
C ILE A 74 -13.70 -0.98 24.43
N VAL A 75 -13.06 -0.50 25.50
CA VAL A 75 -12.79 -1.27 26.71
C VAL A 75 -13.89 -0.98 27.75
N PRO A 76 -14.11 -1.86 28.76
CA PRO A 76 -15.20 -1.71 29.74
C PRO A 76 -15.22 -0.38 30.51
N PHE A 77 -14.13 0.38 30.47
CA PHE A 77 -13.95 1.66 31.16
C PHE A 77 -13.75 2.87 30.21
N GLY A 78 -13.92 2.73 28.89
CA GLY A 78 -13.76 3.82 27.91
C GLY A 78 -13.10 3.40 26.59
N VAL A 79 -12.59 4.36 25.82
CA VAL A 79 -11.67 4.09 24.68
C VAL A 79 -10.25 3.98 25.21
N CYS A 80 -9.48 3.01 24.71
CA CYS A 80 -8.14 2.72 25.19
C CYS A 80 -7.12 3.73 24.63
N THR A 81 -7.13 4.97 25.13
CA THR A 81 -6.06 5.93 24.82
C THR A 81 -4.79 5.53 25.57
N GLU A 82 -3.73 5.09 24.87
CA GLU A 82 -2.44 4.85 25.54
C GLU A 82 -2.01 6.09 26.33
N PRO A 83 -1.40 5.94 27.53
CA PRO A 83 -0.94 7.08 28.30
C PRO A 83 0.14 7.82 27.49
N SER A 84 -0.05 9.12 27.31
CA SER A 84 0.93 10.01 26.70
C SER A 84 2.14 10.17 27.62
N ASN A 85 3.09 9.23 27.60
CA ASN A 85 4.42 9.50 28.09
C ASN A 85 5.43 9.46 26.95
N VAL A 86 6.02 10.63 26.75
CA VAL A 86 7.18 11.01 25.93
C VAL A 86 8.24 9.92 25.82
#